data_AF-A0A1X7THS1-F1
#
_entry.id   AF-A0A1X7THS1-F1
#
_cell.length_a   1.000
_cell.length_b   1.000
_cell.length_c   1.000
_cell.angle_alpha   90.00
_cell.angle_beta   90.00
_cell.angle_gamma   90.00
#
_symmetry.space_group_name_H-M   'P 1'
#
loop_
_entity.id
_entity.type
_entity.pdbx_description
1 polymer ?
#
loop_
_entity_poly.entity_id
_entity_poly.type
_entity_poly.pdbx_seq_one_letter_code
_entity_poly.pdbx_strand_id
1 'polypeptide(L)'
;MATPFQPLLGIRDLAEILDLLERHRYSGVSYMSYKRLGLSLGLNRSTLESIESNYRGDVSRCLTECLVAWLRREGSVGVPTYDTLIKALRDEGEYAVADGIDRENIDVLKINDEVQETLTDTLLDIRDLAIVLQELTSNQQFDYANWKFLGLYLGLYQPTLKAIEINCRGQVKDCLIECISFWLKGEDGVRDTRGGGSNWISLVAALDVMGEREVANNIRMKYHLP
;
A
#
# COMPACT_ATOMS: atom_id res chain seq x y z
N MET A 1 21.07 -12.70 20.21
CA MET A 1 20.32 -13.00 18.98
C MET A 1 19.85 -11.67 18.44
N ALA A 2 20.33 -11.25 17.26
CA ALA A 2 19.82 -10.06 16.61
C ALA A 2 18.40 -10.36 16.12
N THR A 3 17.42 -9.55 16.49
CA THR A 3 16.10 -9.57 15.86
C THR A 3 16.28 -9.38 14.36
N PRO A 4 15.64 -10.19 13.49
CA PRO A 4 15.71 -9.99 12.05
C PRO A 4 15.30 -8.55 11.71
N PHE A 5 15.96 -7.97 10.70
CA PHE A 5 15.67 -6.61 10.25
C PHE A 5 14.22 -6.55 9.74
N GLN A 6 13.35 -5.88 10.49
CA GLN A 6 11.94 -5.75 10.13
C GLN A 6 11.76 -4.59 9.15
N PRO A 7 10.98 -4.77 8.06
CA PRO A 7 10.64 -3.71 7.15
C PRO A 7 10.00 -2.54 7.90
N LEU A 8 10.46 -1.32 7.60
CA LEU A 8 9.84 -0.13 8.12
C LEU A 8 8.53 0.13 7.36
N LEU A 9 7.41 0.13 8.08
CA LEU A 9 6.11 0.44 7.53
C LEU A 9 5.94 1.95 7.37
N GLY A 10 5.30 2.35 6.28
CA GLY A 10 4.89 3.71 5.98
C GLY A 10 3.45 3.76 5.49
N ILE A 11 3.00 4.95 5.08
CA ILE A 11 1.62 5.17 4.61
C ILE A 11 1.23 4.25 3.45
N ARG A 12 2.22 3.78 2.68
CA ARG A 12 2.06 2.85 1.57
C ARG A 12 1.52 1.48 2.00
N ASP A 13 1.79 1.08 3.24
CA ASP A 13 1.42 -0.22 3.79
C ASP A 13 0.05 -0.20 4.48
N LEU A 14 -0.60 0.97 4.56
CA LEU A 14 -1.88 1.14 5.24
C LEU A 14 -2.96 0.18 4.72
N ALA A 15 -3.02 -0.02 3.40
CA ALA A 15 -4.01 -0.90 2.79
C ALA A 15 -3.79 -2.36 3.18
N GLU A 16 -2.54 -2.82 3.20
CA GLU A 16 -2.16 -4.16 3.63
C GLU A 16 -2.46 -4.37 5.11
N ILE A 17 -2.15 -3.38 5.95
CA ILE A 17 -2.43 -3.42 7.38
C ILE A 17 -3.95 -3.51 7.62
N LEU A 18 -4.75 -2.72 6.92
CA LEU A 18 -6.22 -2.77 7.04
C LEU A 18 -6.78 -4.13 6.59
N ASP A 19 -6.30 -4.65 5.46
CA ASP A 19 -6.72 -5.96 4.93
C ASP A 19 -6.32 -7.10 5.87
N LEU A 20 -5.12 -7.06 6.44
CA LEU A 20 -4.66 -8.03 7.44
C LEU A 20 -5.53 -8.00 8.71
N LEU A 21 -5.84 -6.79 9.22
CA LEU A 21 -6.72 -6.63 10.36
C LEU A 21 -8.13 -7.17 10.06
N GLU A 22 -8.68 -6.88 8.89
CA GLU A 22 -10.00 -7.37 8.47
C GLU A 22 -10.02 -8.90 8.28
N ARG A 23 -9.02 -9.45 7.61
CA ARG A 23 -8.87 -10.89 7.33
C ARG A 23 -8.79 -11.71 8.61
N HIS A 24 -8.04 -11.21 9.60
CA HIS A 24 -7.96 -11.83 10.92
C HIS A 24 -9.10 -11.44 11.86
N ARG A 25 -10.14 -10.77 11.33
CA ARG A 25 -11.37 -10.39 12.05
C ARG A 25 -11.10 -9.53 13.27
N TYR A 26 -10.14 -8.61 13.17
CA TYR A 26 -9.96 -7.58 14.17
C TYR A 26 -11.28 -6.85 14.36
N SER A 27 -11.88 -7.06 15.53
CA SER A 27 -13.24 -6.63 15.83
C SER A 27 -13.32 -5.12 16.13
N GLY A 28 -12.41 -4.33 15.55
CA GLY A 28 -12.13 -2.90 15.77
C GLY A 28 -13.32 -1.92 15.70
N VAL A 29 -14.54 -2.45 15.58
CA VAL A 29 -15.86 -1.84 15.59
C VAL A 29 -16.45 -1.60 16.99
N SER A 30 -15.70 -1.82 18.08
CA SER A 30 -16.07 -1.25 19.40
C SER A 30 -15.42 0.13 19.56
N TYR A 31 -16.17 1.13 20.01
CA TYR A 31 -15.65 2.50 20.23
C TYR A 31 -14.38 2.54 21.11
N MET A 32 -14.20 1.53 21.97
CA MET A 32 -13.04 1.42 22.85
C MET A 32 -11.81 0.77 22.21
N SER A 33 -11.93 0.08 21.06
CA SER A 33 -10.81 -0.71 20.51
C SER A 33 -9.79 0.12 19.73
N TYR A 34 -10.22 1.02 18.84
CA TYR A 34 -9.25 1.80 18.04
C TYR A 34 -8.45 2.81 18.88
N LYS A 35 -9.08 3.40 19.91
CA LYS A 35 -8.40 4.34 20.81
C LYS A 35 -7.32 3.65 21.63
N ARG A 36 -7.62 2.46 22.15
CA ARG A 36 -6.65 1.72 22.94
C ARG A 36 -5.51 1.20 22.06
N LEU A 37 -5.83 0.65 20.88
CA LEU A 37 -4.82 0.32 19.87
C LEU A 37 -3.93 1.53 19.54
N GLY A 38 -4.52 2.71 19.30
CA GLY A 38 -3.78 3.94 19.04
C GLY A 38 -2.84 4.36 20.16
N LEU A 39 -3.28 4.23 21.43
CA LEU A 39 -2.43 4.46 22.59
C LEU A 39 -1.29 3.43 22.67
N SER A 40 -1.57 2.16 22.41
CA SER A 40 -0.59 1.06 22.39
C SER A 40 0.43 1.21 21.25
N LEU A 41 0.04 1.87 20.14
CA LEU A 41 0.93 2.30 19.06
C LEU A 41 1.74 3.58 19.38
N GLY A 42 1.46 4.23 20.53
CA GLY A 42 2.18 5.39 21.02
C GLY A 42 1.60 6.75 20.60
N LEU A 43 0.39 6.79 20.02
CA LEU A 43 -0.28 8.05 19.74
C LEU A 43 -0.72 8.72 21.05
N ASN A 44 -0.59 10.04 21.11
CA ASN A 44 -1.02 10.79 22.28
C ASN A 44 -2.56 10.95 22.30
N ARG A 45 -3.11 11.18 23.49
CA ARG A 45 -4.57 11.33 23.69
C ARG A 45 -5.16 12.47 22.86
N SER A 46 -4.44 13.60 22.72
CA SER A 46 -4.93 14.75 21.94
C SER A 46 -5.10 14.45 20.44
N THR A 47 -4.23 13.62 19.86
CA THR A 47 -4.36 13.16 18.47
C THR A 47 -5.61 12.30 18.32
N LEU A 48 -5.83 11.36 19.24
CA LEU A 48 -6.99 10.48 19.22
C LEU A 48 -8.32 11.24 19.43
N GLU A 49 -8.33 12.24 20.31
CA GLU A 49 -9.48 13.13 20.53
C GLU A 49 -9.78 13.99 19.29
N SER A 50 -8.74 14.48 18.60
CA SER A 50 -8.88 15.24 17.36
C SER A 50 -9.46 14.39 16.24
N ILE A 51 -8.96 13.15 16.08
CA ILE A 51 -9.47 12.19 15.10
C ILE A 51 -10.95 11.89 15.37
N GLU A 52 -11.31 11.61 16.62
CA GLU A 52 -12.70 11.32 16.99
C GLU A 52 -13.62 12.50 16.70
N SER A 53 -13.21 13.72 17.06
CA SER A 53 -14.01 14.93 16.83
C SER A 53 -14.28 15.16 15.35
N ASN A 54 -13.28 14.90 14.49
CA ASN A 54 -13.40 15.08 13.04
C ASN A 54 -14.27 14.02 12.36
N TYR A 55 -14.31 12.80 12.91
CA TYR A 55 -14.96 11.64 12.29
C TYR A 55 -15.97 10.96 13.22
N ARG A 56 -16.68 11.78 14.00
CA ARG A 56 -17.57 11.34 15.07
C ARG A 56 -18.62 10.35 14.56
N GLY A 57 -18.67 9.18 15.18
CA GLY A 57 -19.64 8.11 14.85
C GLY A 57 -19.18 7.16 13.74
N ASP A 58 -18.08 7.46 13.06
CA ASP A 58 -17.46 6.58 12.06
C ASP A 58 -16.21 5.91 12.64
N VAL A 59 -16.44 4.78 13.33
CA VAL A 59 -15.38 4.02 14.03
C VAL A 59 -14.34 3.47 13.05
N SER A 60 -14.77 3.04 11.86
CA SER A 60 -13.89 2.54 10.81
C SER A 60 -12.94 3.64 10.34
N ARG A 61 -13.46 4.84 10.08
CA ARG A 61 -12.64 5.98 9.68
C ARG A 61 -11.70 6.46 10.78
N CYS A 62 -12.15 6.42 12.04
CA CYS A 62 -11.29 6.72 13.18
C CYS A 62 -10.13 5.74 13.30
N LEU A 63 -10.35 4.44 13.06
CA LEU A 63 -9.28 3.43 13.03
C LEU A 63 -8.30 3.69 11.88
N THR A 64 -8.80 3.96 10.67
CA THR A 64 -7.96 4.27 9.51
C THR A 64 -7.06 5.48 9.77
N GLU A 65 -7.62 6.56 10.32
CA GLU A 65 -6.87 7.80 10.60
C GLU A 65 -5.88 7.63 11.77
N CYS A 66 -6.20 6.74 12.71
CA CYS A 66 -5.27 6.32 13.75
C CYS A 66 -4.06 5.61 13.15
N LEU A 67 -4.26 4.66 12.23
CA LEU A 67 -3.16 3.98 11.55
C LEU A 67 -2.37 4.93 10.65
N VAL A 68 -3.03 5.89 9.97
CA VAL A 68 -2.37 6.95 9.21
C VAL A 68 -1.44 7.79 10.10
N ALA A 69 -1.93 8.24 11.25
CA ALA A 69 -1.14 9.04 12.19
C ALA A 69 0.09 8.26 12.69
N TRP A 70 -0.09 6.98 13.01
CA TRP A 70 1.00 6.10 13.41
C TRP A 70 2.04 5.91 12.30
N LEU A 71 1.60 5.59 11.08
CA LEU A 71 2.49 5.39 9.92
C LEU A 71 3.23 6.67 9.49
N ARG A 72 2.63 7.85 9.71
CA ARG A 72 3.28 9.16 9.51
C ARG A 72 4.23 9.55 10.63
N ARG A 73 4.25 8.78 11.72
CA ARG A 73 4.98 9.08 12.94
C ARG A 73 4.56 10.40 13.58
N GLU A 74 3.26 10.67 13.60
CA GLU A 74 2.73 11.86 14.26
C GLU A 74 2.82 11.69 15.79
N GLY A 75 3.70 12.45 16.45
CA GLY A 75 3.93 12.38 17.90
C GLY A 75 5.10 11.48 18.31
N SER A 76 5.08 10.97 19.54
CA SER A 76 6.12 10.08 20.09
C SER A 76 5.75 8.60 19.89
N VAL A 77 5.53 8.22 18.64
CA VAL A 77 5.18 6.83 18.32
C VAL A 77 6.40 5.92 18.24
N GLY A 78 6.20 4.62 18.47
CA GLY A 78 7.22 3.60 18.18
C GLY A 78 7.52 3.52 16.68
N VAL A 79 8.67 2.92 16.33
CA VAL A 79 9.05 2.68 14.93
C VAL A 79 7.96 1.82 14.27
N PRO A 80 7.27 2.28 13.21
CA PRO A 80 6.20 1.51 12.61
C PRO A 80 6.74 0.25 11.93
N THR A 81 6.54 -0.90 12.55
CA THR A 81 6.87 -2.23 12.02
C THR A 81 5.74 -3.21 12.35
N TYR A 82 5.68 -4.34 11.64
CA TYR A 82 4.73 -5.40 11.99
C TYR A 82 4.90 -5.87 13.42
N ASP A 83 6.14 -5.98 13.93
CA ASP A 83 6.39 -6.29 15.35
C ASP A 83 5.73 -5.30 16.31
N THR A 84 5.80 -4.00 16.03
CA THR A 84 5.14 -2.99 16.88
C THR A 84 3.62 -3.05 16.80
N LEU A 85 3.05 -3.37 15.63
CA LEU A 85 1.62 -3.59 15.47
C LEU A 85 1.16 -4.86 16.22
N ILE A 86 1.87 -5.98 16.03
CA ILE A 86 1.63 -7.26 16.69
C ILE A 86 1.70 -7.09 18.21
N LYS A 87 2.72 -6.38 18.70
CA LYS A 87 2.84 -6.07 20.13
C LYS A 87 1.65 -5.26 20.64
N ALA A 88 1.27 -4.19 19.95
CA ALA A 88 0.13 -3.37 20.34
C ALA A 88 -1.19 -4.18 20.37
N LEU A 89 -1.40 -5.08 19.40
CA LEU A 89 -2.54 -5.99 19.38
C LEU A 89 -2.52 -6.97 20.56
N ARG A 90 -1.36 -7.52 20.93
CA ARG A 90 -1.22 -8.39 22.11
C ARG A 90 -1.48 -7.64 23.41
N ASP A 91 -1.03 -6.39 23.52
CA ASP A 91 -1.29 -5.53 24.68
C ASP A 91 -2.79 -5.21 24.83
N GLU A 92 -3.53 -5.17 23.71
CA GLU A 92 -5.00 -5.06 23.68
C GLU A 92 -5.75 -6.38 23.94
N GLY A 93 -5.03 -7.51 24.03
CA GLY A 93 -5.64 -8.84 24.20
C GLY A 93 -6.12 -9.48 22.90
N GLU A 94 -5.81 -8.90 21.75
CA GLU A 94 -6.17 -9.38 20.41
C GLU A 94 -5.15 -10.42 19.91
N TYR A 95 -4.90 -11.44 20.73
CA TYR A 95 -3.87 -12.46 20.50
C TYR A 95 -4.08 -13.23 19.20
N ALA A 96 -5.34 -13.58 18.86
CA ALA A 96 -5.64 -14.32 17.64
C ALA A 96 -5.35 -13.50 16.38
N VAL A 97 -5.59 -12.19 16.42
CA VAL A 97 -5.27 -11.25 15.33
C VAL A 97 -3.76 -11.11 15.21
N ALA A 98 -3.08 -10.88 16.34
CA ALA A 98 -1.64 -10.73 16.40
C ALA A 98 -0.91 -11.97 15.86
N ASP A 99 -1.32 -13.17 16.27
CA ASP A 99 -0.71 -14.43 15.82
C ASP A 99 -1.01 -14.75 14.36
N GLY A 100 -2.14 -14.27 13.82
CA GLY A 100 -2.44 -14.34 12.39
C GLY A 100 -1.46 -13.51 11.56
N ILE A 101 -1.30 -12.24 11.94
CA ILE A 101 -0.39 -11.31 11.29
C ILE A 101 1.07 -11.77 11.40
N ASP A 102 1.48 -12.28 12.56
CA ASP A 102 2.85 -12.78 12.82
C ASP A 102 3.21 -13.93 11.86
N ARG A 103 2.28 -14.85 11.59
CA ARG A 103 2.49 -15.94 10.62
C ARG A 103 2.64 -15.44 9.20
N GLU A 104 1.78 -14.51 8.76
CA GLU A 104 1.82 -13.98 7.39
C GLU A 104 3.06 -13.10 7.17
N ASN A 105 3.50 -12.34 8.17
CA ASN A 105 4.73 -11.55 8.11
C ASN A 105 5.98 -12.44 7.93
N ILE A 106 6.05 -13.59 8.62
CA ILE A 106 7.16 -14.54 8.50
C ILE A 106 7.22 -15.16 7.09
N ASP A 107 6.08 -15.44 6.47
CA ASP A 107 6.02 -16.01 5.13
C ASP A 107 6.42 -14.98 4.05
N VAL A 108 6.02 -13.71 4.20
CA VAL A 108 6.45 -12.61 3.32
C VAL A 108 7.96 -12.39 3.38
N LEU A 109 8.55 -12.41 4.58
CA LEU A 109 10.00 -12.26 4.74
C LEU A 109 10.80 -13.40 4.07
N LYS A 110 10.30 -14.64 4.14
CA LYS A 110 10.93 -15.79 3.48
C LYS A 110 10.81 -15.75 1.95
N ILE A 111 9.66 -15.31 1.44
CA ILE A 111 9.43 -15.19 -0.01
C ILE A 111 10.31 -14.06 -0.59
N ASN A 112 10.46 -12.94 0.14
CA ASN A 112 11.25 -11.80 -0.35
C ASN A 112 12.73 -12.15 -0.51
N ASP A 113 13.32 -12.96 0.38
CA ASP A 113 14.73 -13.34 0.28
C ASP A 113 15.02 -14.27 -0.92
N GLU A 114 14.11 -15.20 -1.25
CA GLU A 114 14.28 -16.14 -2.38
C GLU A 114 13.88 -15.53 -3.74
N VAL A 115 12.93 -14.59 -3.76
CA VAL A 115 12.42 -13.95 -4.99
C VAL A 115 13.28 -12.76 -5.43
N GLN A 116 13.89 -12.02 -4.50
CA GLN A 116 14.76 -10.88 -4.83
C GLN A 116 15.97 -11.27 -5.70
N GLU A 117 16.54 -12.47 -5.51
CA GLU A 117 17.73 -12.92 -6.26
C GLU A 117 17.40 -13.39 -7.69
N THR A 118 16.12 -13.65 -8.01
CA THR A 118 15.67 -14.19 -9.32
C THR A 118 14.91 -13.18 -10.19
N LEU A 119 14.31 -12.13 -9.62
CA LEU A 119 13.46 -11.20 -10.36
C LEU A 119 14.15 -9.94 -10.92
N THR A 120 15.42 -9.71 -10.60
CA THR A 120 16.18 -8.54 -11.06
C THR A 120 16.45 -8.50 -12.57
N ASP A 121 16.12 -9.55 -13.32
CA ASP A 121 16.38 -9.65 -14.76
C ASP A 121 15.25 -9.12 -15.67
N THR A 122 14.10 -8.66 -15.16
CA THR A 122 12.95 -8.24 -16.02
C THR A 122 12.24 -6.95 -15.61
N LEU A 123 12.97 -5.92 -15.20
CA LEU A 123 12.39 -4.57 -15.07
C LEU A 123 12.07 -4.00 -16.46
N LEU A 124 10.83 -3.55 -16.62
CA LEU A 124 10.38 -2.74 -17.74
C LEU A 124 11.02 -1.35 -17.65
N ASP A 125 11.34 -0.78 -18.80
CA ASP A 125 11.86 0.59 -18.89
C ASP A 125 11.01 1.46 -19.82
N ILE A 126 11.43 2.71 -20.03
CA ILE A 126 10.70 3.69 -20.82
C ILE A 126 10.39 3.22 -22.27
N ARG A 127 11.16 2.27 -22.81
CA ARG A 127 10.92 1.67 -24.13
C ARG A 127 9.68 0.78 -24.15
N ASP A 128 9.28 0.26 -22.99
CA ASP A 128 8.10 -0.60 -22.83
C ASP A 128 6.80 0.19 -22.63
N LEU A 129 6.87 1.53 -22.58
CA LEU A 129 5.71 2.41 -22.37
C LEU A 129 4.54 2.09 -23.29
N ALA A 130 4.83 1.86 -24.59
CA ALA A 130 3.80 1.54 -25.57
C ALA A 130 3.10 0.20 -25.25
N ILE A 131 3.86 -0.81 -24.84
CA ILE A 131 3.33 -2.13 -24.49
C ILE A 131 2.50 -2.03 -23.21
N VAL A 132 3.00 -1.36 -22.17
CA VAL A 132 2.26 -1.16 -20.92
C VAL A 132 0.94 -0.43 -21.15
N LEU A 133 0.96 0.67 -21.91
CA LEU A 133 -0.26 1.40 -22.24
C LEU A 133 -1.22 0.54 -23.07
N GLN A 134 -0.70 -0.25 -24.01
CA GLN A 134 -1.52 -1.18 -24.79
C GLN A 134 -2.19 -2.22 -23.87
N GLU A 135 -1.47 -2.84 -22.95
CA GLU A 135 -2.07 -3.83 -22.04
C GLU A 135 -3.09 -3.20 -21.09
N LEU A 136 -2.80 -2.03 -20.53
CA LEU A 136 -3.73 -1.30 -19.65
C LEU A 136 -5.02 -0.91 -20.38
N THR A 137 -4.91 -0.45 -21.62
CA THR A 137 -6.04 0.16 -22.35
C THR A 137 -6.69 -0.77 -23.37
N SER A 138 -6.19 -2.01 -23.49
CA SER A 138 -6.79 -3.04 -24.33
C SER A 138 -8.25 -3.23 -23.93
N ASN A 139 -9.14 -3.25 -24.93
CA ASN A 139 -10.59 -3.36 -24.76
C ASN A 139 -11.27 -2.24 -23.94
N GLN A 140 -10.63 -1.07 -23.79
CA GLN A 140 -11.15 0.08 -23.03
C GLN A 140 -11.47 -0.23 -21.55
N GLN A 141 -10.81 -1.22 -20.96
CA GLN A 141 -11.16 -1.67 -19.62
C GLN A 141 -10.63 -0.78 -18.49
N PHE A 142 -9.51 -0.07 -18.71
CA PHE A 142 -8.99 0.87 -17.72
C PHE A 142 -9.52 2.30 -17.95
N ASP A 143 -10.15 2.88 -16.94
CA ASP A 143 -10.57 4.28 -16.97
C ASP A 143 -9.36 5.21 -16.76
N TYR A 144 -9.03 6.00 -17.79
CA TYR A 144 -7.96 7.00 -17.74
C TYR A 144 -8.08 7.98 -16.57
N ALA A 145 -9.30 8.24 -16.05
CA ALA A 145 -9.49 9.11 -14.89
C ALA A 145 -8.80 8.58 -13.61
N ASN A 146 -8.57 7.27 -13.52
CA ASN A 146 -7.99 6.60 -12.35
C ASN A 146 -6.45 6.63 -12.32
N TRP A 147 -5.79 7.28 -13.29
CA TRP A 147 -4.32 7.34 -13.40
C TRP A 147 -3.63 7.78 -12.11
N LYS A 148 -4.24 8.69 -11.34
CA LYS A 148 -3.63 9.25 -10.12
C LYS A 148 -3.59 8.23 -8.99
N PHE A 149 -4.64 7.40 -8.89
CA PHE A 149 -4.66 6.28 -7.95
C PHE A 149 -3.68 5.21 -8.40
N LEU A 150 -3.66 4.88 -9.69
CA LEU A 150 -2.69 3.93 -10.24
C LEU A 150 -1.25 4.36 -9.93
N GLY A 151 -0.88 5.61 -10.24
CA GLY A 151 0.46 6.13 -9.95
C GLY A 151 0.84 6.06 -8.48
N LEU A 152 -0.12 6.31 -7.57
CA LEU A 152 0.12 6.19 -6.14
C LEU A 152 0.45 4.74 -5.73
N TYR A 153 -0.32 3.76 -6.23
CA TYR A 153 -0.06 2.33 -5.98
C TYR A 153 1.21 1.82 -6.66
N LEU A 154 1.58 2.42 -7.78
CA LEU A 154 2.84 2.17 -8.47
C LEU A 154 4.05 2.84 -7.80
N GLY A 155 3.86 3.57 -6.69
CA GLY A 155 4.95 4.13 -5.90
C GLY A 155 5.34 5.57 -6.23
N LEU A 156 4.54 6.28 -7.04
CA LEU A 156 4.71 7.71 -7.28
C LEU A 156 4.10 8.53 -6.13
N TYR A 157 4.82 9.56 -5.71
CA TYR A 157 4.39 10.41 -4.61
C TYR A 157 3.44 11.51 -5.07
N GLN A 158 2.64 12.02 -4.12
CA GLN A 158 1.70 13.12 -4.34
C GLN A 158 2.33 14.36 -5.00
N PRO A 159 3.57 14.80 -4.70
CA PRO A 159 4.19 15.93 -5.41
C PRO A 159 4.36 15.66 -6.91
N THR A 160 4.85 14.48 -7.28
CA THR A 160 5.02 14.04 -8.68
C THR A 160 3.69 13.94 -9.40
N LEU A 161 2.69 13.32 -8.78
CA LEU A 161 1.34 13.23 -9.33
C LEU A 161 0.70 14.61 -9.51
N LYS A 162 0.87 15.54 -8.57
CA LYS A 162 0.38 16.93 -8.74
C LYS A 162 1.09 17.65 -9.89
N ALA A 163 2.39 17.43 -10.06
CA ALA A 163 3.14 18.02 -11.18
C ALA A 163 2.64 17.49 -12.53
N ILE A 164 2.37 16.17 -12.61
CA ILE A 164 1.76 15.56 -13.80
C ILE A 164 0.40 16.19 -14.07
N GLU A 165 -0.49 16.26 -13.08
CA GLU A 165 -1.85 16.82 -13.21
C GLU A 165 -1.85 18.24 -13.78
N ILE A 166 -0.94 19.09 -13.31
CA ILE A 166 -0.75 20.46 -13.82
C ILE A 166 -0.29 20.43 -15.29
N ASN A 167 0.63 19.54 -15.64
CA ASN A 167 1.21 19.45 -16.98
C ASN A 167 0.21 18.94 -18.03
N CYS A 168 -0.70 18.03 -17.68
CA CYS A 168 -1.68 17.49 -18.64
C CYS A 168 -2.79 18.46 -19.02
N ARG A 169 -3.01 19.53 -18.23
CA ARG A 169 -4.06 20.54 -18.46
C ARG A 169 -5.47 19.94 -18.66
N GLY A 170 -5.80 18.91 -17.88
CA GLY A 170 -7.11 18.23 -17.92
C GLY A 170 -7.23 17.10 -18.95
N GLN A 171 -6.19 16.82 -19.73
CA GLN A 171 -6.17 15.67 -20.63
C GLN A 171 -5.78 14.39 -19.86
N VAL A 172 -6.78 13.63 -19.41
CA VAL A 172 -6.58 12.42 -18.57
C VAL A 172 -5.72 11.34 -19.25
N LYS A 173 -5.77 11.24 -20.58
CA LYS A 173 -4.92 10.31 -21.34
C LYS A 173 -3.44 10.69 -21.23
N ASP A 174 -3.12 11.97 -21.41
CA ASP A 174 -1.75 12.47 -21.28
C ASP A 174 -1.23 12.27 -19.86
N CYS A 175 -2.10 12.41 -18.85
CA CYS A 175 -1.73 12.11 -17.47
C CYS A 175 -1.40 10.65 -17.22
N LEU A 176 -2.17 9.72 -17.79
CA LEU A 176 -1.84 8.30 -17.69
C LEU A 176 -0.49 8.01 -18.36
N ILE A 177 -0.25 8.57 -19.55
CA ILE A 177 1.01 8.38 -20.29
C ILE A 177 2.21 8.88 -19.47
N GLU A 178 2.12 10.09 -18.91
CA GLU A 178 3.16 10.66 -18.05
C GLU A 178 3.33 9.84 -16.76
N CYS A 179 2.24 9.44 -16.12
CA CYS A 179 2.26 8.60 -14.92
C CYS A 179 3.01 7.28 -15.15
N ILE A 180 2.68 6.55 -16.22
CA ILE A 180 3.36 5.30 -16.56
C ILE A 180 4.82 5.57 -16.96
N SER A 181 5.12 6.70 -17.60
CA SER A 181 6.49 7.09 -17.93
C SER A 181 7.36 7.32 -16.69
N PHE A 182 6.82 7.96 -15.65
CA PHE A 182 7.51 8.15 -14.37
C PHE A 182 7.71 6.82 -13.64
N TRP A 183 6.71 5.95 -13.65
CA TRP A 183 6.83 4.60 -13.11
C TRP A 183 7.93 3.79 -13.81
N LEU A 184 7.96 3.75 -15.14
CA LEU A 184 8.98 3.03 -15.93
C LEU A 184 10.40 3.58 -15.76
N LYS A 185 10.54 4.86 -15.40
CA LYS A 185 11.83 5.47 -15.05
C LYS A 185 12.28 5.09 -13.63
N GLY A 186 11.41 4.47 -12.84
CA GLY A 186 11.67 4.12 -11.45
C GLY A 186 11.76 5.33 -10.53
N GLU A 187 11.04 6.41 -10.84
CA GLU A 187 11.02 7.64 -10.06
C GLU A 187 10.40 7.42 -8.66
N ASP A 188 10.58 8.40 -7.78
CA ASP A 188 10.04 8.35 -6.41
C ASP A 188 10.44 7.06 -5.67
N GLY A 189 9.47 6.29 -5.17
CA GLY A 189 9.70 5.03 -4.48
C GLY A 189 9.14 3.85 -5.26
N VAL A 190 9.16 3.90 -6.59
CA VAL A 190 8.71 2.80 -7.47
C VAL A 190 9.47 1.50 -7.19
N ARG A 191 10.79 1.61 -6.94
CA ARG A 191 11.65 0.45 -6.63
C ARG A 191 11.31 -0.24 -5.32
N ASP A 192 10.65 0.48 -4.41
CA ASP A 192 10.29 0.00 -3.08
C ASP A 192 8.85 -0.52 -3.00
N THR A 193 8.16 -0.66 -4.14
CA THR A 193 6.79 -1.19 -4.20
C THR A 193 6.74 -2.71 -4.09
N ARG A 194 5.59 -3.26 -3.67
CA ARG A 194 5.33 -4.70 -3.64
C ARG A 194 5.46 -5.27 -5.06
N GLY A 195 6.33 -6.26 -5.24
CA GLY A 195 6.71 -6.80 -6.56
C GLY A 195 7.97 -6.18 -7.15
N GLY A 196 8.49 -5.09 -6.58
CA GLY A 196 9.83 -4.55 -6.82
C GLY A 196 10.04 -3.84 -8.15
N GLY A 197 9.82 -2.53 -8.20
CA GLY A 197 10.16 -1.70 -9.37
C GLY A 197 9.13 -1.75 -10.50
N SER A 198 9.54 -1.29 -11.68
CA SER A 198 8.70 -1.23 -12.88
C SER A 198 8.59 -2.60 -13.54
N ASN A 199 7.64 -3.44 -13.14
CA ASN A 199 7.41 -4.74 -13.77
C ASN A 199 5.92 -5.12 -13.79
N TRP A 200 5.58 -6.20 -14.48
CA TRP A 200 4.18 -6.62 -14.60
C TRP A 200 3.55 -7.06 -13.27
N ILE A 201 4.34 -7.56 -12.33
CA ILE A 201 3.84 -7.97 -11.00
C ILE A 201 3.38 -6.73 -10.21
N SER A 202 4.21 -5.68 -10.15
CA SER A 202 3.84 -4.44 -9.45
C SER A 202 2.66 -3.74 -10.13
N LEU A 203 2.56 -3.82 -11.46
CA LEU A 203 1.40 -3.30 -12.19
C LEU A 203 0.10 -4.07 -11.88
N VAL A 204 0.14 -5.40 -11.92
CA VAL A 204 -1.02 -6.26 -11.59
C VAL A 204 -1.47 -6.03 -10.15
N ALA A 205 -0.52 -5.98 -9.21
CA ALA A 205 -0.82 -5.72 -7.80
C ALA A 205 -1.54 -4.37 -7.61
N ALA A 206 -1.07 -3.31 -8.28
CA ALA A 206 -1.73 -2.00 -8.24
C ALA A 206 -3.17 -2.05 -8.81
N LEU A 207 -3.37 -2.77 -9.92
CA LEU A 207 -4.68 -2.92 -10.55
C LEU A 207 -5.67 -3.70 -9.67
N ASP A 208 -5.25 -4.76 -8.99
CA ASP A 208 -6.13 -5.51 -8.08
C ASP A 208 -6.62 -4.65 -6.92
N VAL A 209 -5.72 -3.83 -6.34
CA VAL A 209 -6.06 -2.94 -5.23
C VAL A 209 -7.06 -1.87 -5.68
N MET A 210 -6.96 -1.42 -6.93
CA MET A 210 -7.93 -0.50 -7.53
C MET A 210 -9.26 -1.17 -7.89
N GLY A 211 -9.35 -2.50 -7.82
CA GLY A 211 -10.51 -3.26 -8.26
C GLY A 211 -10.58 -3.49 -9.77
N GLU A 212 -9.53 -3.16 -10.52
CA GLU A 212 -9.39 -3.32 -11.98
C GLU A 212 -9.09 -4.78 -12.38
N ARG A 213 -9.91 -5.70 -11.86
CA ARG A 213 -9.68 -7.15 -11.90
C ARG A 213 -9.61 -7.73 -13.31
N GLU A 214 -10.39 -7.19 -14.25
CA GLU A 214 -10.35 -7.68 -15.64
C GLU A 214 -9.01 -7.39 -16.30
N VAL A 215 -8.52 -6.15 -16.17
CA VAL A 215 -7.21 -5.73 -16.70
C VAL A 215 -6.09 -6.55 -16.04
N ALA A 216 -6.13 -6.67 -14.72
CA ALA A 216 -5.17 -7.46 -13.95
C ALA A 216 -5.11 -8.92 -14.41
N ASN A 217 -6.28 -9.57 -14.58
CA ASN A 217 -6.36 -10.96 -15.00
C ASN A 217 -5.89 -11.17 -16.45
N ASN A 218 -6.14 -10.22 -17.35
CA ASN A 218 -5.63 -10.29 -18.72
C ASN A 218 -4.11 -10.26 -18.76
N ILE A 219 -3.49 -9.36 -17.99
CA ILE A 219 -2.02 -9.28 -17.87
C ILE A 219 -1.48 -10.56 -17.22
N ARG A 220 -2.10 -11.07 -16.15
CA ARG A 220 -1.72 -12.34 -15.52
C ARG A 220 -1.67 -13.50 -16.50
N MET A 221 -2.76 -13.68 -17.27
CA MET A 221 -2.84 -14.78 -18.24
C MET A 221 -1.79 -14.66 -19.34
N LYS A 222 -1.55 -13.43 -19.83
CA LYS A 222 -0.60 -13.20 -20.93
C LYS A 222 0.85 -13.39 -20.53
N TYR A 223 1.22 -12.90 -19.35
CA TYR A 223 2.60 -12.94 -18.85
C TYR A 223 2.86 -14.08 -17.86
N HIS A 224 1.89 -15.00 -17.69
CA HIS A 224 1.98 -16.18 -16.84
C HIS A 224 2.38 -15.83 -15.39
N LEU A 225 1.76 -14.79 -14.85
CA LEU A 225 2.03 -14.29 -13.50
C LEU A 225 1.20 -15.07 -12.46
N PRO A 226 1.70 -15.19 -11.21
CA PRO A 226 0.97 -15.82 -10.11
C PRO A 226 -0.30 -15.05 -9.69
#